data_AF-A0A8T5U7S6-F1
#
_entry.id   AF-A0A8T5U7S6-F1
#
_cell.length_a   1.000
_cell.length_b   1.000
_cell.length_c   1.000
_cell.angle_alpha   90.00
_cell.angle_beta   90.00
_cell.angle_gamma   90.00
#
_symmetry.space_group_name_H-M   'P 1'
#
loop_
_entity.id
_entity.type
_entity.pdbx_description
1 polymer ?
#
loop_
_entity_poly.entity_id
_entity_poly.type
_entity_poly.pdbx_seq_one_letter_code
_entity_poly.pdbx_strand_id
1 'polypeptide(L)'
;MEIEDDMPEQQLIGLDSLLEILGNPTRRSILSKLAKVPHTGPEIADDLGISRQAIHSQLKLLTDSGLIEGPPEGSRGGTFRIRSNISVRIEITPQYYNIKFTTNPAFNDSNATEFQDMNCSINYSKIKTVDDKIKFLGDQILKVEQDISHLDQERKEFLIRKQCILQEIRKLMQGQYKTNLEKRLKVRYNSIKDKSLNDLFNLSEEIVFTMFYNPQRYKNRVDINKLLDDLFFSDMDSYQRDQRFGSIRSLLTDMSSLMGFLREDDEDWFFDF
;
A
#
# COMPACT_ATOMS: atom_id res chain seq x y z
N MET A 1 -16.59 -21.14 -20.24
CA MET A 1 -16.08 -22.53 -20.28
C MET A 1 -14.90 -22.51 -21.22
N GLU A 2 -13.70 -22.54 -20.68
CA GLU A 2 -12.54 -23.31 -21.14
C GLU A 2 -11.48 -23.15 -20.05
N ILE A 3 -11.09 -24.30 -19.51
CA ILE A 3 -10.12 -24.51 -18.44
C ILE A 3 -8.86 -25.07 -19.12
N GLU A 4 -7.73 -24.89 -18.44
CA GLU A 4 -6.47 -25.65 -18.50
C GLU A 4 -5.30 -24.90 -19.12
N ASP A 5 -4.39 -24.43 -18.24
CA ASP A 5 -3.14 -25.16 -18.11
C ASP A 5 -2.49 -24.98 -16.72
N ASP A 6 -1.89 -26.08 -16.29
CA ASP A 6 -1.43 -26.45 -14.95
C ASP A 6 -0.16 -25.67 -14.54
N MET A 7 -0.25 -24.80 -13.53
CA MET A 7 0.90 -24.25 -12.79
C MET A 7 0.48 -24.03 -11.33
N PRO A 8 1.28 -24.40 -10.32
CA PRO A 8 0.97 -24.05 -8.94
C PRO A 8 1.11 -22.53 -8.81
N GLU A 9 -0.01 -21.80 -8.78
CA GLU A 9 -0.01 -20.39 -8.45
C GLU A 9 0.72 -20.22 -7.11
N GLN A 10 1.91 -19.62 -7.16
CA GLN A 10 2.64 -19.19 -5.99
C GLN A 10 1.75 -18.17 -5.28
N GLN A 11 0.99 -18.63 -4.29
CA GLN A 11 0.02 -17.80 -3.59
C GLN A 11 0.77 -16.70 -2.82
N LEU A 12 0.91 -15.54 -3.44
CA LEU A 12 1.46 -14.34 -2.83
C LEU A 12 0.47 -13.87 -1.76
N ILE A 13 0.97 -13.67 -0.53
CA ILE A 13 0.16 -13.23 0.60
C ILE A 13 -0.57 -11.90 0.25
N GLY A 14 -1.89 -11.86 0.46
CA GLY A 14 -2.67 -10.64 0.31
C GLY A 14 -2.39 -9.64 1.45
N LEU A 15 -2.64 -8.35 1.21
CA LEU A 15 -2.39 -7.28 2.17
C LEU A 15 -3.10 -7.52 3.51
N ASP A 16 -4.38 -7.86 3.50
CA ASP A 16 -5.17 -8.04 4.73
C ASP A 16 -4.64 -9.20 5.58
N SER A 17 -4.34 -10.34 4.94
CA SER A 17 -3.72 -11.49 5.61
C SER A 17 -2.35 -11.13 6.18
N LEU A 18 -1.54 -10.36 5.45
CA LEU A 18 -0.25 -9.87 5.93
C LEU A 18 -0.40 -8.99 7.17
N LEU A 19 -1.35 -8.05 7.17
CA LEU A 19 -1.58 -7.17 8.32
C LEU A 19 -2.09 -7.95 9.54
N GLU A 20 -2.96 -8.94 9.34
CA GLU A 20 -3.41 -9.85 10.40
C GLU A 20 -2.24 -10.65 11.00
N ILE A 21 -1.40 -11.22 10.15
CA ILE A 21 -0.20 -11.95 10.58
C ILE A 21 0.76 -11.01 11.31
N LEU A 22 1.10 -9.85 10.75
CA LEU A 22 2.03 -8.91 11.37
C LEU A 22 1.45 -8.22 12.61
N GLY A 23 0.13 -8.28 12.85
CA GLY A 23 -0.50 -7.72 14.04
C GLY A 23 0.02 -8.30 15.37
N ASN A 24 0.52 -9.54 15.36
CA ASN A 24 1.05 -10.19 16.56
C ASN A 24 2.55 -9.89 16.78
N PRO A 25 2.96 -9.39 17.97
CA PRO A 25 4.36 -9.06 18.25
C PRO A 25 5.29 -10.27 18.24
N THR A 26 4.86 -11.45 18.69
CA THR A 26 5.67 -12.68 18.66
C THR A 26 6.02 -13.06 17.22
N ARG A 27 5.06 -12.97 16.30
CA ARG A 27 5.33 -13.23 14.87
C ARG A 27 6.35 -12.25 14.29
N ARG A 28 6.27 -10.96 14.65
CA ARG A 28 7.29 -9.97 14.26
C ARG A 28 8.68 -10.29 14.84
N SER A 29 8.75 -10.74 16.09
CA SER A 29 10.02 -11.16 16.71
C SER A 29 10.62 -12.40 16.03
N ILE A 30 9.79 -13.38 15.68
CA ILE A 30 10.22 -14.56 14.92
C ILE A 30 10.81 -14.14 13.56
N LEU A 31 10.09 -13.32 12.79
CA LEU A 31 10.56 -12.82 11.50
C LEU A 31 11.88 -12.04 11.62
N SER A 32 12.03 -11.21 12.66
CA SER A 32 13.27 -10.46 12.91
C SER A 32 14.48 -11.36 13.19
N LYS A 33 14.28 -12.52 13.81
CA LYS A 33 15.33 -13.53 14.00
C LYS A 33 15.66 -14.25 12.69
N LEU A 34 14.64 -14.75 12.00
CA LEU A 34 14.79 -15.50 10.76
C LEU A 34 15.38 -14.68 9.61
N ALA A 35 15.23 -13.36 9.64
CA ALA A 35 15.87 -12.45 8.68
C ALA A 35 17.41 -12.36 8.83
N LYS A 36 17.96 -12.77 9.98
CA LYS A 36 19.42 -12.73 10.24
C LYS A 36 20.07 -14.06 9.90
N VAL A 37 19.53 -15.14 10.45
CA VAL A 37 19.98 -16.51 10.21
C VAL A 37 18.79 -17.48 10.33
N PRO A 38 18.81 -18.61 9.61
CA PRO A 38 17.85 -19.69 9.83
C PRO A 38 17.93 -20.22 11.27
N HIS A 39 16.80 -20.51 11.89
CA HIS A 39 16.72 -21.03 13.26
C HIS A 39 15.75 -22.20 13.37
N THR A 40 16.00 -23.11 14.31
CA THR A 40 15.06 -24.17 14.69
C THR A 40 13.96 -23.63 15.62
N GLY A 41 12.81 -24.31 15.64
CA GLY A 41 11.71 -23.94 16.55
C GLY A 41 12.11 -23.89 18.04
N PRO A 42 12.88 -24.86 18.57
CA PRO A 42 13.38 -24.81 19.94
C PRO A 42 14.28 -23.60 20.24
N GLU A 43 15.22 -23.27 19.35
CA GLU A 43 16.10 -22.08 19.55
C GLU A 43 15.28 -20.79 19.63
N ILE A 44 14.29 -20.64 18.74
CA ILE A 44 13.38 -19.49 18.76
C ILE A 44 12.60 -19.43 20.08
N ALA A 45 12.14 -20.57 20.59
CA ALA A 45 11.42 -20.65 21.86
C ALA A 45 12.28 -20.25 23.06
N ASP A 46 13.50 -20.78 23.12
CA ASP A 46 14.45 -20.50 24.18
C ASP A 46 14.88 -19.01 24.14
N ASP A 47 15.17 -18.48 22.96
CA ASP A 47 15.58 -17.07 22.80
C ASP A 47 14.46 -16.06 23.12
N LEU A 48 13.20 -16.39 22.80
CA LEU A 48 12.07 -15.50 23.06
C LEU A 48 11.46 -15.71 24.46
N GLY A 49 11.88 -16.75 25.20
CA GLY A 49 11.29 -17.11 26.49
C GLY A 49 9.83 -17.53 26.40
N ILE A 50 9.41 -18.09 25.26
CA ILE A 50 8.03 -18.51 24.97
C ILE A 50 7.97 -20.03 24.89
N SER A 51 6.86 -20.63 25.30
CA SER A 51 6.71 -22.09 25.24
C SER A 51 6.86 -22.62 23.81
N ARG A 52 7.50 -23.79 23.66
CA ARG A 52 7.72 -24.44 22.36
C ARG A 52 6.41 -24.66 21.59
N GLN A 53 5.33 -25.00 22.30
CA GLN A 53 4.00 -25.18 21.69
C GLN A 53 3.45 -23.86 21.12
N ALA A 54 3.61 -22.75 21.84
CA ALA A 54 3.18 -21.45 21.34
C ALA A 54 4.01 -21.00 20.13
N ILE A 55 5.33 -21.21 20.15
CA ILE A 55 6.19 -20.94 18.99
C ILE A 55 5.83 -21.81 17.79
N HIS A 56 5.62 -23.11 17.99
CA HIS A 56 5.21 -24.01 16.91
C HIS A 56 3.90 -23.55 16.25
N SER A 57 2.93 -23.11 17.05
CA SER A 57 1.68 -22.53 16.55
C SER A 57 1.93 -21.28 15.69
N GLN A 58 2.79 -20.36 16.13
CA GLN A 58 3.12 -19.16 15.34
C GLN A 58 3.90 -19.50 14.06
N LEU A 59 4.85 -20.42 14.11
CA LEU A 59 5.62 -20.86 12.95
C LEU A 59 4.73 -21.51 11.90
N LYS A 60 3.72 -22.28 12.32
CA LYS A 60 2.73 -22.84 11.41
C LYS A 60 1.97 -21.73 10.67
N LEU A 61 1.41 -20.75 11.39
CA LEU A 61 0.72 -19.61 10.75
C LEU A 61 1.61 -18.82 9.77
N LEU A 62 2.88 -18.61 10.13
CA LEU A 62 3.85 -17.93 9.26
C LEU A 62 4.22 -18.76 8.01
N THR A 63 4.22 -20.09 8.13
CA THR A 63 4.51 -21.00 7.02
C THR A 63 3.31 -21.10 6.09
N ASP A 64 2.10 -21.27 6.66
CA ASP A 64 0.84 -21.35 5.91
C ASP A 64 0.56 -20.06 5.12
N SER A 65 1.04 -18.92 5.60
CA SER A 65 0.94 -17.62 4.90
C SER A 65 2.04 -17.36 3.86
N GLY A 66 3.00 -18.27 3.70
CA GLY A 66 4.09 -18.14 2.72
C GLY A 66 5.17 -17.11 3.07
N LEU A 67 5.18 -16.57 4.30
CA LEU A 67 6.21 -15.63 4.76
C LEU A 67 7.54 -16.34 5.05
N ILE A 68 7.43 -17.56 5.60
CA ILE A 68 8.58 -18.40 5.92
C ILE A 68 8.42 -19.77 5.27
N GLU A 69 9.52 -20.45 5.11
CA GLU A 69 9.53 -21.88 4.82
C GLU A 69 10.13 -22.63 6.00
N GLY A 70 9.51 -23.76 6.33
CA GLY A 70 9.97 -24.69 7.35
C GLY A 70 10.69 -25.89 6.74
N PRO A 71 11.20 -26.81 7.58
CA PRO A 71 11.78 -28.05 7.10
C PRO A 71 10.74 -28.97 6.45
N PRO A 72 11.17 -29.92 5.59
CA PRO A 72 10.27 -30.89 4.95
C PRO A 72 9.44 -31.65 5.99
N GLU A 73 8.20 -31.98 5.64
CA GLU A 73 7.33 -32.77 6.53
C GLU A 73 8.01 -34.09 6.96
N GLY A 74 7.93 -34.41 8.25
CA GLY A 74 8.58 -35.60 8.84
C GLY A 74 10.04 -35.40 9.24
N SER A 75 10.66 -34.28 8.88
CA SER A 75 12.00 -33.88 9.36
C SER A 75 11.97 -33.54 10.85
N ARG A 76 12.84 -34.18 11.65
CA ARG A 76 13.10 -33.77 13.04
C ARG A 76 14.25 -32.76 13.06
N GLY A 77 14.00 -31.57 13.60
CA GLY A 77 15.05 -30.61 13.94
C GLY A 77 15.53 -29.69 12.82
N GLY A 78 14.74 -29.48 11.76
CA GLY A 78 15.12 -28.55 10.70
C GLY A 78 14.84 -27.07 11.00
N THR A 79 15.47 -26.20 10.22
CA THR A 79 15.44 -24.74 10.40
C THR A 79 14.35 -24.08 9.56
N PHE A 80 13.83 -22.97 10.07
CA PHE A 80 12.94 -22.06 9.33
C PHE A 80 13.75 -20.91 8.72
N ARG A 81 13.27 -20.34 7.60
CA ARG A 81 13.87 -19.16 6.95
C ARG A 81 12.81 -18.31 6.24
N ILE A 82 13.11 -17.03 5.99
CA ILE A 82 12.24 -16.14 5.21
C ILE A 82 12.15 -16.65 3.76
N ARG A 83 10.94 -16.71 3.21
CA ARG A 83 10.67 -17.19 1.85
C ARG A 83 10.42 -16.06 0.84
N SER A 84 9.94 -14.91 1.32
CA SER A 84 9.36 -13.86 0.47
C SER A 84 9.88 -12.48 0.85
N ASN A 85 10.21 -11.67 -0.15
CA ASN A 85 10.57 -10.26 0.01
C ASN A 85 9.30 -9.42 0.00
N ILE A 86 9.01 -8.77 1.13
CA ILE A 86 7.77 -8.03 1.31
C ILE A 86 8.08 -6.60 1.75
N SER A 87 7.44 -5.64 1.09
CA SER A 87 7.47 -4.23 1.45
C SER A 87 6.05 -3.71 1.63
N VAL A 88 5.76 -3.15 2.80
CA VAL A 88 4.52 -2.44 3.08
C VAL A 88 4.87 -1.04 3.54
N ARG A 89 4.23 -0.04 2.93
CA ARG A 89 4.33 1.36 3.32
C ARG A 89 2.92 1.90 3.52
N ILE A 90 2.62 2.31 4.75
CA ILE A 90 1.34 2.90 5.13
C ILE A 90 1.59 4.35 5.51
N GLU A 91 0.86 5.26 4.88
CA GLU A 91 0.88 6.70 5.13
C GLU A 91 -0.51 7.11 5.65
N ILE A 92 -0.57 7.65 6.87
CA ILE A 92 -1.81 8.13 7.47
C ILE A 92 -1.59 9.55 7.97
N THR A 93 -2.37 10.49 7.44
CA THR A 93 -2.40 11.89 7.86
C THR A 93 -3.86 12.37 7.89
N PRO A 94 -4.19 13.49 8.54
CA PRO A 94 -5.56 14.00 8.58
C PRO A 94 -6.14 14.37 7.20
N GLN A 95 -5.31 14.45 6.15
CA GLN A 95 -5.70 14.82 4.79
C GLN A 95 -5.36 13.77 3.74
N TYR A 96 -4.78 12.62 4.10
CA TYR A 96 -4.28 11.67 3.12
C TYR A 96 -4.02 10.31 3.75
N TYR A 97 -4.57 9.28 3.12
CA TYR A 97 -4.35 7.87 3.41
C TYR A 97 -3.79 7.21 2.15
N ASN A 98 -2.73 6.42 2.31
CA ASN A 98 -2.16 5.66 1.21
C ASN A 98 -1.46 4.41 1.70
N ILE A 99 -1.57 3.35 0.91
CA ILE A 99 -0.90 2.08 1.16
C ILE A 99 -0.21 1.61 -0.12
N LYS A 100 1.08 1.30 -0.01
CA LYS A 100 1.84 0.63 -1.07
C LYS A 100 2.29 -0.71 -0.53
N PHE A 101 1.92 -1.77 -1.25
CA PHE A 101 2.27 -3.14 -0.93
C PHE A 101 2.95 -3.76 -2.13
N THR A 102 4.08 -4.43 -1.89
CA THR A 102 4.82 -5.18 -2.89
C THR A 102 5.29 -6.48 -2.28
N THR A 103 5.12 -7.56 -3.01
CA THR A 103 5.52 -8.90 -2.61
C THR A 103 6.20 -9.57 -3.80
N ASN A 104 7.43 -10.03 -3.58
CA ASN A 104 8.20 -10.79 -4.55
C ASN A 104 8.70 -12.08 -3.86
N PRO A 105 8.62 -13.25 -4.51
CA PRO A 105 9.26 -14.44 -3.95
C PRO A 105 10.75 -14.15 -3.78
N ALA A 106 11.32 -14.41 -2.60
CA ALA A 106 12.75 -14.19 -2.36
C ALA A 106 13.61 -15.21 -3.11
N PHE A 107 13.00 -16.31 -3.57
CA PHE A 107 13.66 -17.37 -4.32
C PHE A 107 13.56 -17.16 -5.84
N ASN A 108 14.54 -16.43 -6.36
CA ASN A 108 15.17 -16.78 -7.63
C ASN A 108 16.67 -16.85 -7.36
N ASP A 109 17.19 -18.06 -7.20
CA ASP A 109 18.63 -18.37 -7.12
C ASP A 109 19.27 -18.31 -8.53
N SER A 110 18.84 -17.34 -9.34
CA SER A 110 19.17 -17.27 -10.76
C SER A 110 19.50 -15.82 -11.10
N ASN A 111 20.81 -15.58 -11.20
CA ASN A 111 21.49 -14.32 -11.48
C ASN A 111 21.59 -13.45 -10.21
N ALA A 112 22.63 -13.60 -9.39
CA ALA A 112 23.97 -13.10 -9.72
C ALA A 112 23.93 -11.88 -10.68
N THR A 113 22.97 -10.97 -10.49
CA THR A 113 23.06 -9.58 -10.95
C THR A 113 23.81 -8.82 -9.85
N GLU A 114 24.91 -9.41 -9.39
CA GLU A 114 26.28 -9.06 -9.76
C GLU A 114 26.69 -7.82 -8.97
N PHE A 115 27.36 -8.07 -7.84
CA PHE A 115 28.22 -7.12 -7.12
C PHE A 115 29.19 -6.32 -8.06
N GLN A 116 29.28 -6.72 -9.33
CA GLN A 116 29.99 -6.07 -10.43
C GLN A 116 29.34 -4.76 -10.91
N ASP A 117 28.03 -4.56 -10.72
CA ASP A 117 27.33 -3.32 -11.11
C ASP A 117 27.44 -2.20 -10.07
N MET A 118 27.87 -2.52 -8.86
CA MET A 118 28.22 -1.48 -7.90
C MET A 118 29.61 -0.94 -8.26
N ASN A 119 29.76 0.39 -8.29
CA ASN A 119 31.02 1.13 -8.48
C ASN A 119 32.16 0.78 -7.48
N CYS A 120 32.02 -0.29 -6.69
CA CYS A 120 32.91 -0.74 -5.64
C CYS A 120 33.71 -2.03 -5.97
N SER A 121 33.42 -2.72 -7.08
CA SER A 121 34.02 -4.04 -7.42
C SER A 121 35.54 -3.97 -7.65
N ILE A 122 36.03 -2.86 -8.23
CA ILE A 122 37.47 -2.61 -8.45
C ILE A 122 38.22 -2.45 -7.13
N ASN A 123 37.60 -1.83 -6.12
CA ASN A 123 38.22 -1.65 -4.80
C ASN A 123 38.14 -2.94 -3.98
N TYR A 124 37.03 -3.68 -4.07
CA TYR A 124 36.84 -4.94 -3.35
C TYR A 124 37.84 -6.03 -3.78
N SER A 125 38.10 -6.18 -5.08
CA SER A 125 39.03 -7.20 -5.61
C SER A 125 40.48 -7.01 -5.15
N LYS A 126 40.88 -5.79 -4.76
CA LYS A 126 42.22 -5.45 -4.26
C LYS A 126 42.43 -5.77 -2.78
N ILE A 127 41.36 -6.01 -2.02
CA ILE A 127 41.42 -6.28 -0.59
C ILE A 127 41.81 -7.74 -0.36
N LYS A 128 42.83 -7.97 0.47
CA LYS A 128 43.46 -9.29 0.65
C LYS A 128 42.82 -10.13 1.76
N THR A 129 42.47 -9.51 2.88
CA THR A 129 41.96 -10.24 4.05
C THR A 129 40.44 -10.30 4.08
N VAL A 130 39.89 -11.31 4.75
CA VAL A 130 38.44 -11.45 4.94
C VAL A 130 37.89 -10.31 5.81
N ASP A 131 38.60 -9.98 6.89
CA ASP A 131 38.17 -8.93 7.83
C ASP A 131 38.11 -7.55 7.15
N ASP A 132 39.11 -7.21 6.32
CA ASP A 132 39.10 -5.95 5.57
C ASP A 132 37.99 -5.92 4.51
N LYS A 133 37.65 -7.09 3.92
CA LYS A 133 36.52 -7.19 2.98
C LYS A 133 35.19 -6.96 3.70
N ILE A 134 35.00 -7.57 4.87
CA ILE A 134 33.80 -7.36 5.69
C ILE A 134 33.70 -5.89 6.10
N LYS A 135 34.81 -5.28 6.54
CA LYS A 135 34.85 -3.85 6.90
C LYS A 135 34.46 -2.96 5.73
N PHE A 136 35.03 -3.21 4.55
CA PHE A 136 34.68 -2.48 3.33
C PHE A 136 33.19 -2.62 2.98
N LEU A 137 32.62 -3.83 3.05
CA LEU A 137 31.20 -4.05 2.81
C LEU A 137 30.33 -3.34 3.85
N GLY A 138 30.76 -3.32 5.12
CA GLY A 138 30.12 -2.54 6.18
C GLY A 138 30.08 -1.04 5.87
N ASP A 139 31.20 -0.48 5.39
CA ASP A 139 31.26 0.93 4.96
C ASP A 139 30.35 1.19 3.75
N GLN A 140 30.19 0.22 2.84
CA GLN A 140 29.26 0.32 1.72
C GLN A 140 27.79 0.27 2.16
N ILE A 141 27.44 -0.60 3.12
CA ILE A 141 26.10 -0.62 3.73
C ILE A 141 25.81 0.73 4.39
N LEU A 142 26.78 1.29 5.13
CA LEU A 142 26.60 2.60 5.77
C LEU A 142 26.27 3.71 4.77
N LYS A 143 26.92 3.72 3.60
CA LYS A 143 26.60 4.68 2.53
C LYS A 143 25.18 4.49 2.00
N VAL A 144 24.77 3.24 1.75
CA VAL A 144 23.40 2.94 1.30
C VAL A 144 22.36 3.41 2.32
N GLU A 145 22.59 3.19 3.61
CA GLU A 145 21.70 3.68 4.67
C GLU A 145 21.65 5.22 4.73
N GLN A 146 22.76 5.91 4.49
CA GLN A 146 22.80 7.37 4.40
C GLN A 146 22.00 7.89 3.20
N ASP A 147 22.15 7.26 2.04
CA ASP A 147 21.41 7.62 0.82
C ASP A 147 19.90 7.38 1.01
N ILE A 148 19.51 6.25 1.61
CA ILE A 148 18.10 5.95 1.95
C ILE A 148 17.55 7.01 2.92
N SER A 149 18.30 7.35 3.97
CA SER A 149 17.91 8.36 4.95
C SER A 149 17.70 9.73 4.32
N HIS A 150 18.60 10.14 3.41
CA HIS A 150 18.46 11.38 2.64
C HIS A 150 17.18 11.40 1.81
N LEU A 151 16.94 10.33 1.03
CA LEU A 151 15.73 10.20 0.20
C LEU A 151 14.44 10.19 1.04
N ASP A 152 14.47 9.57 2.22
CA ASP A 152 13.32 9.59 3.14
C ASP A 152 13.07 10.99 3.73
N GLN A 153 14.12 11.77 3.98
CA GLN A 153 13.99 13.17 4.39
C GLN A 153 13.35 14.02 3.27
N GLU A 154 13.86 13.93 2.04
CA GLU A 154 13.27 14.63 0.89
C GLU A 154 11.81 14.22 0.67
N ARG A 155 11.53 12.91 0.74
CA ARG A 155 10.16 12.39 0.64
C ARG A 155 9.26 12.98 1.72
N LYS A 156 9.73 13.12 2.95
CA LYS A 156 8.96 13.74 4.04
C LYS A 156 8.62 15.20 3.73
N GLU A 157 9.56 15.97 3.18
CA GLU A 157 9.32 17.35 2.76
C GLU A 157 8.25 17.44 1.67
N PHE A 158 8.29 16.56 0.67
CA PHE A 158 7.25 16.48 -0.36
C PHE A 158 5.89 16.07 0.20
N LEU A 159 5.83 15.15 1.17
CA LEU A 159 4.58 14.76 1.82
C LEU A 159 3.96 15.92 2.61
N ILE A 160 4.77 16.71 3.32
CA ILE A 160 4.30 17.93 4.01
C ILE A 160 3.75 18.93 2.99
N ARG A 161 4.48 19.18 1.90
CA ARG A 161 4.02 20.09 0.84
C ARG A 161 2.70 19.62 0.22
N LYS A 162 2.57 18.32 -0.07
CA LYS A 162 1.32 17.70 -0.54
C LYS A 162 0.18 17.97 0.47
N GLN A 163 0.43 17.79 1.75
CA GLN A 163 -0.56 18.03 2.81
C GLN A 163 -1.02 19.50 2.84
N CYS A 164 -0.10 20.46 2.75
CA CYS A 164 -0.44 21.89 2.69
C CYS A 164 -1.32 22.22 1.48
N ILE A 165 -0.99 21.69 0.29
CA ILE A 165 -1.79 21.89 -0.93
C ILE A 165 -3.20 21.32 -0.76
N LEU A 166 -3.32 20.09 -0.24
CA LEU A 166 -4.61 19.46 0.03
C LEU A 166 -5.45 20.25 1.04
N GLN A 167 -4.79 20.85 2.04
CA GLN A 167 -5.45 21.71 3.02
C GLN A 167 -6.01 23.00 2.39
N GLU A 168 -5.26 23.63 1.49
CA GLU A 168 -5.74 24.80 0.75
C GLU A 168 -6.92 24.45 -0.17
N ILE A 169 -6.86 23.32 -0.88
CA ILE A 169 -7.99 22.81 -1.67
C ILE A 169 -9.22 22.62 -0.76
N ARG A 170 -9.04 22.05 0.44
CA ARG A 170 -10.13 21.85 1.40
C ARG A 170 -10.75 23.18 1.84
N LYS A 171 -9.95 24.20 2.13
CA LYS A 171 -10.45 25.53 2.48
C LYS A 171 -11.31 26.12 1.37
N LEU A 172 -10.88 25.99 0.11
CA LEU A 172 -11.65 26.45 -1.05
C LEU A 172 -12.98 25.68 -1.18
N MET A 173 -12.93 24.36 -1.02
CA MET A 173 -14.12 23.48 -1.03
C MET A 173 -15.14 23.88 0.04
N GLN A 174 -14.69 24.12 1.26
CA GLN A 174 -15.54 24.51 2.40
C GLN A 174 -16.06 25.94 2.31
N GLY A 175 -15.45 26.79 1.48
CA GLY A 175 -15.87 28.17 1.26
C GLY A 175 -16.94 28.31 0.17
N GLN A 176 -16.53 28.88 -0.96
CA GLN A 176 -17.44 29.26 -2.03
C GLN A 176 -18.13 28.04 -2.68
N TYR A 177 -17.40 26.93 -2.85
CA TYR A 177 -17.95 25.73 -3.48
C TYR A 177 -19.09 25.12 -2.66
N LYS A 178 -18.91 24.97 -1.34
CA LYS A 178 -19.97 24.52 -0.44
C LYS A 178 -21.24 25.37 -0.58
N THR A 179 -21.10 26.68 -0.46
CA THR A 179 -22.24 27.61 -0.53
C THR A 179 -22.97 27.51 -1.88
N ASN A 180 -22.23 27.40 -2.98
CA ASN A 180 -22.81 27.32 -4.32
C ASN A 180 -23.48 25.96 -4.58
N LEU A 181 -22.85 24.87 -4.13
CA LEU A 181 -23.40 23.52 -4.25
C LEU A 181 -24.68 23.37 -3.42
N GLU A 182 -24.70 23.88 -2.18
CA GLU A 182 -25.89 23.87 -1.33
C GLU A 182 -27.08 24.60 -1.99
N LYS A 183 -26.85 25.79 -2.55
CA LYS A 183 -27.89 26.54 -3.28
C LYS A 183 -28.46 25.72 -4.43
N ARG A 184 -27.58 25.06 -5.19
CA ARG A 184 -27.97 24.27 -6.36
C ARG A 184 -28.74 23.00 -5.98
N LEU A 185 -28.26 22.26 -4.98
CA LEU A 185 -28.93 21.05 -4.49
C LEU A 185 -30.32 21.38 -3.93
N LYS A 186 -30.50 22.51 -3.24
CA LYS A 186 -31.82 22.97 -2.76
C LYS A 186 -32.79 23.29 -3.89
N VAL A 187 -32.31 23.77 -5.05
CA VAL A 187 -33.13 24.01 -6.24
C VAL A 187 -33.51 22.68 -6.93
N ARG A 188 -32.56 21.75 -7.04
CA ARG A 188 -32.77 20.46 -7.70
C ARG A 188 -33.69 19.55 -6.88
N TYR A 189 -33.50 19.51 -5.57
CA TYR A 189 -34.23 18.69 -4.64
C TYR A 189 -35.10 19.57 -3.73
N ASN A 190 -36.33 19.82 -4.18
CA ASN A 190 -37.32 20.53 -3.38
C ASN A 190 -37.45 19.87 -1.99
N SER A 191 -37.29 20.66 -0.93
CA SER A 191 -37.44 20.23 0.47
C SER A 191 -36.43 19.18 0.96
N ILE A 192 -35.22 19.14 0.41
CA ILE A 192 -34.12 18.31 0.93
C ILE A 192 -33.78 18.68 2.40
N LYS A 193 -33.58 17.66 3.24
CA LYS A 193 -33.21 17.82 4.66
C LYS A 193 -31.73 18.20 4.81
N ASP A 194 -31.40 18.99 5.84
CA ASP A 194 -30.02 19.44 6.10
C ASP A 194 -29.01 18.29 6.29
N LYS A 195 -29.43 17.17 6.91
CA LYS A 195 -28.57 15.98 7.02
C LYS A 195 -28.20 15.42 5.65
N SER A 196 -29.20 15.25 4.78
CA SER A 196 -28.98 14.74 3.41
C SER A 196 -28.13 15.70 2.56
N LEU A 197 -28.23 17.02 2.80
CA LEU A 197 -27.34 18.00 2.19
C LEU A 197 -25.89 17.83 2.64
N ASN A 198 -25.65 17.66 3.94
CA ASN A 198 -24.30 17.45 4.47
C ASN A 198 -23.69 16.13 3.94
N ASP A 199 -24.49 15.07 3.85
CA ASP A 199 -24.03 13.78 3.31
C ASP A 199 -23.61 13.91 1.83
N LEU A 200 -24.36 14.66 1.02
CA LEU A 200 -24.00 14.95 -0.38
C LEU A 200 -22.76 15.83 -0.49
N PHE A 201 -22.60 16.81 0.40
CA PHE A 201 -21.40 17.65 0.45
C PHE A 201 -20.17 16.82 0.82
N ASN A 202 -20.26 15.97 1.84
CA ASN A 202 -19.17 15.08 2.23
C ASN A 202 -18.77 14.16 1.06
N LEU A 203 -19.75 13.56 0.37
CA LEU A 203 -19.49 12.74 -0.82
C LEU A 203 -18.81 13.56 -1.93
N SER A 204 -19.21 14.81 -2.13
CA SER A 204 -18.55 15.69 -3.11
C SER A 204 -17.09 15.99 -2.75
N GLU A 205 -16.78 16.19 -1.46
CA GLU A 205 -15.41 16.33 -0.99
C GLU A 205 -14.63 15.02 -1.18
N GLU A 206 -15.21 13.87 -0.83
CA GLU A 206 -14.59 12.55 -1.01
C GLU A 206 -14.25 12.27 -2.48
N ILE A 207 -15.14 12.60 -3.42
CA ILE A 207 -14.90 12.49 -4.87
C ILE A 207 -13.68 13.34 -5.27
N VAL A 208 -13.69 14.63 -4.92
CA VAL A 208 -12.61 15.57 -5.29
C VAL A 208 -11.28 15.11 -4.69
N PHE A 209 -11.26 14.74 -3.41
CA PHE A 209 -10.04 14.31 -2.74
C PHE A 209 -9.53 12.97 -3.26
N THR A 210 -10.41 12.03 -3.61
CA THR A 210 -10.01 10.77 -4.26
C THR A 210 -9.26 11.03 -5.57
N MET A 211 -9.75 11.97 -6.39
CA MET A 211 -9.07 12.37 -7.62
C MET A 211 -7.71 13.02 -7.35
N PHE A 212 -7.62 13.94 -6.38
CA PHE A 212 -6.37 14.60 -6.01
C PHE A 212 -5.37 13.70 -5.26
N TYR A 213 -5.80 12.60 -4.65
CA TYR A 213 -4.88 11.63 -4.03
C TYR A 213 -4.13 10.81 -5.08
N ASN A 214 -4.78 10.52 -6.21
CA ASN A 214 -4.25 9.76 -7.34
C ASN A 214 -4.28 10.56 -8.66
N PRO A 215 -3.58 11.71 -8.74
CA PRO A 215 -3.70 12.62 -9.88
C PRO A 215 -3.33 11.95 -11.21
N GLN A 216 -2.35 11.03 -11.21
CA GLN A 216 -1.97 10.30 -12.42
C GLN A 216 -3.07 9.36 -12.94
N ARG A 217 -3.92 8.83 -12.05
CA ARG A 217 -5.01 7.93 -12.42
C ARG A 217 -6.21 8.66 -13.01
N TYR A 218 -6.44 9.89 -12.58
CA TYR A 218 -7.64 10.67 -12.91
C TYR A 218 -7.37 11.87 -13.82
N LYS A 219 -6.11 12.14 -14.18
CA LYS A 219 -5.76 13.20 -15.12
C LYS A 219 -6.42 12.94 -16.47
N ASN A 220 -6.97 14.00 -17.06
CA ASN A 220 -7.68 14.00 -18.33
C ASN A 220 -9.04 13.32 -18.23
N ARG A 221 -9.14 11.98 -18.11
CA ARG A 221 -10.42 11.25 -18.11
C ARG A 221 -10.63 10.50 -16.79
N VAL A 222 -11.83 10.66 -16.23
CA VAL A 222 -12.27 9.98 -15.01
C VAL A 222 -12.97 8.69 -15.38
N ASP A 223 -12.36 7.56 -15.02
CA ASP A 223 -13.01 6.26 -15.05
C ASP A 223 -13.88 6.10 -13.80
N ILE A 224 -15.21 6.11 -13.97
CA ILE A 224 -16.14 6.08 -12.84
C ILE A 224 -16.09 4.75 -12.10
N ASN A 225 -15.87 3.63 -12.77
CA ASN A 225 -15.78 2.34 -12.08
C ASN A 225 -14.59 2.34 -11.13
N LYS A 226 -13.44 2.85 -11.60
CA LYS A 226 -12.25 3.04 -10.76
C LYS A 226 -12.46 4.03 -9.63
N LEU A 227 -13.21 5.10 -9.86
CA LEU A 227 -13.56 6.07 -8.83
C LEU A 227 -14.44 5.45 -7.74
N LEU A 228 -15.43 4.63 -8.13
CA LEU A 228 -16.28 3.91 -7.18
C LEU A 228 -15.48 2.93 -6.33
N ASP A 229 -14.57 2.18 -6.95
CA ASP A 229 -13.72 1.23 -6.24
C ASP A 229 -12.83 1.97 -5.21
N ASP A 230 -12.25 3.11 -5.59
CA ASP A 230 -11.41 3.92 -4.70
C ASP A 230 -12.20 4.61 -3.57
N LEU A 231 -13.46 4.98 -3.81
CA LEU A 231 -14.33 5.63 -2.81
C LEU A 231 -14.86 4.65 -1.76
N PHE A 232 -15.29 3.47 -2.20
CA PHE A 232 -16.06 2.55 -1.36
C PHE A 232 -15.29 1.31 -0.92
N PHE A 233 -14.03 1.12 -1.34
CA PHE A 233 -13.16 0.02 -0.92
C PHE A 233 -13.87 -1.35 -0.91
N SER A 234 -14.64 -1.72 -1.94
CA SER A 234 -15.57 -2.85 -1.83
C SER A 234 -15.80 -3.70 -3.06
N ASP A 235 -15.93 -5.00 -2.79
CA ASP A 235 -16.65 -5.99 -3.60
C ASP A 235 -18.17 -5.76 -3.49
N MET A 236 -18.65 -4.56 -3.82
CA MET A 236 -20.10 -4.30 -3.85
C MET A 236 -20.77 -5.15 -4.92
N ASP A 237 -21.95 -5.70 -4.59
CA ASP A 237 -22.81 -6.32 -5.60
C ASP A 237 -23.23 -5.29 -6.67
N SER A 238 -23.57 -5.79 -7.87
CA SER A 238 -23.87 -4.95 -9.03
C SER A 238 -25.04 -4.00 -8.80
N TYR A 239 -26.03 -4.40 -8.01
CA TYR A 239 -27.23 -3.59 -7.75
C TYR A 239 -26.93 -2.41 -6.81
N GLN A 240 -26.18 -2.65 -5.74
CA GLN A 240 -25.71 -1.58 -4.86
C GLN A 240 -24.80 -0.60 -5.60
N ARG A 241 -23.93 -1.14 -6.48
CA ARG A 241 -23.06 -0.34 -7.34
C ARG A 241 -23.88 0.56 -8.28
N ASP A 242 -24.92 0.04 -8.93
CA ASP A 242 -25.77 0.81 -9.86
C ASP A 242 -26.56 1.92 -9.15
N GLN A 243 -27.12 1.65 -7.96
CA GLN A 243 -27.79 2.68 -7.17
C GLN A 243 -26.84 3.81 -6.75
N ARG A 244 -25.64 3.46 -6.29
CA ARG A 244 -24.60 4.43 -5.91
C ARG A 244 -24.12 5.21 -7.13
N PHE A 245 -23.93 4.55 -8.27
CA PHE A 245 -23.52 5.16 -9.54
C PHE A 245 -24.51 6.24 -10.00
N GLY A 246 -25.82 5.97 -9.97
CA GLY A 246 -26.84 6.96 -10.33
C GLY A 246 -26.79 8.22 -9.47
N SER A 247 -26.55 8.06 -8.16
CA SER A 247 -26.39 9.20 -7.24
C SER A 247 -25.11 10.00 -7.51
N ILE A 248 -24.00 9.32 -7.78
CA ILE A 248 -22.70 9.95 -8.07
C ILE A 248 -22.73 10.69 -9.40
N ARG A 249 -23.33 10.10 -10.44
CA ARG A 249 -23.49 10.77 -11.74
C ARG A 249 -24.21 12.10 -11.60
N SER A 250 -25.34 12.11 -10.88
CA SER A 250 -26.12 13.33 -10.65
C SER A 250 -25.31 14.41 -9.91
N LEU A 251 -24.51 14.00 -8.91
CA LEU A 251 -23.66 14.88 -8.13
C LEU A 251 -22.47 15.41 -8.96
N LEU A 252 -21.85 14.57 -9.78
CA LEU A 252 -20.77 14.97 -10.69
C LEU A 252 -21.24 16.05 -11.69
N THR A 253 -22.44 15.92 -12.24
CA THR A 253 -23.05 16.97 -13.10
C THR A 253 -23.29 18.29 -12.36
N ASP A 254 -23.67 18.23 -11.07
CA ASP A 254 -23.80 19.44 -10.25
C ASP A 254 -22.43 20.06 -9.94
N MET A 255 -21.40 19.23 -9.72
CA MET A 255 -20.01 19.65 -9.46
C MET A 255 -19.35 20.24 -10.72
N SER A 256 -19.20 19.45 -11.80
CA SER A 256 -19.71 19.85 -13.12
C SER A 256 -19.60 21.32 -13.51
N SER A 257 -20.72 21.97 -13.24
CA SER A 257 -21.04 23.30 -13.70
C SER A 257 -20.78 24.36 -12.62
N LEU A 258 -20.17 23.96 -11.51
CA LEU A 258 -19.60 24.84 -10.49
C LEU A 258 -18.06 24.85 -10.55
N MET A 259 -17.44 23.72 -10.91
CA MET A 259 -16.00 23.49 -10.86
C MET A 259 -15.41 23.47 -12.28
N GLY A 260 -14.72 24.53 -12.70
CA GLY A 260 -14.14 24.61 -14.05
C GLY A 260 -13.09 23.54 -14.37
N PHE A 261 -12.54 22.87 -13.35
CA PHE A 261 -11.57 21.78 -13.47
C PHE A 261 -12.21 20.39 -13.56
N LEU A 262 -13.52 20.27 -13.38
CA LEU A 262 -14.28 19.02 -13.56
C LEU A 262 -15.32 19.25 -14.66
N ARG A 263 -15.14 18.60 -15.81
CA ARG A 263 -15.99 18.79 -16.98
C ARG A 263 -16.75 17.51 -17.31
N GLU A 264 -17.98 17.65 -17.76
CA GLU A 264 -18.78 16.59 -18.34
C GLU A 264 -18.78 16.77 -19.86
N ASP A 265 -18.47 15.71 -20.60
CA ASP A 265 -18.50 15.68 -22.08
C ASP A 265 -19.14 14.35 -22.50
N ASP A 266 -20.33 14.43 -23.09
CA ASP A 266 -21.23 13.29 -23.36
C ASP A 266 -21.50 12.39 -22.13
N GLU A 267 -20.96 11.17 -22.11
CA GLU A 267 -21.07 10.22 -20.99
C GLU A 267 -19.79 10.14 -20.14
N ASP A 268 -18.81 11.00 -20.43
CA ASP A 268 -17.49 11.00 -19.81
C ASP A 268 -17.29 12.22 -18.90
N TRP A 269 -16.42 12.03 -17.90
CA TRP A 269 -15.97 13.11 -17.01
C TRP A 269 -14.48 13.33 -17.18
N PHE A 270 -14.09 14.61 -17.13
CA PHE A 270 -12.71 15.04 -17.31
C PHE A 270 -12.26 15.86 -16.11
N PHE A 271 -11.09 15.54 -15.58
CA PHE A 271 -10.50 16.23 -14.43
C PHE A 271 -9.16 16.86 -14.86
N ASP A 272 -9.14 18.19 -14.93
CA ASP A 272 -8.05 19.00 -15.50
C ASP A 272 -7.48 19.96 -14.45
N PHE A 273 -6.23 19.72 -14.06
CA PHE A 273 -5.50 20.46 -13.02
C PHE A 273 -4.02 20.64 -13.40
#